data_AF-A0A0F9BJB6-F1
#
_entry.id   AF-A0A0F9BJB6-F1
#
_cell.length_a   1.000
_cell.length_b   1.000
_cell.length_c   1.000
_cell.angle_alpha   90.00
_cell.angle_beta   90.00
_cell.angle_gamma   90.00
#
_symmetry.space_group_name_H-M   'P 1'
#
loop_
_entity.id
_entity.type
_entity.pdbx_description
1 polymer ?
#
loop_
_entity_poly.entity_id
_entity_poly.type
_entity_poly.pdbx_seq_one_letter_code
_entity_poly.pdbx_strand_id
1 'polypeptide(L)'
;MSETILALDCSEWQGKLDRQKFQYAYDVGVRLYIAQLFGSGPTGLGTNDYADEQLGFAKDVGMALAGYIWVPPDDTTKTESLVEASLTAAGVYRDELRFVAPDLEGGRLHPTNPVGRLMNVCQNLTLANKNIVIYNRKNNWPVVMGAGVTDFKQWPLWEARYYFKSGFKPNTPPDIDWKWAKYGGWKQRAILQYAGTAPVNGWGADWNVVAVDRLGFDLFVDTPTPPKPPAPKPKPKEEGMSSKEFQQLDTRLKSIQTELKSHARSYHPDGPIKPQPSPRKYRDYIVVPGDSLSLIAKKLGVNAGRYTEMAALNGITHPFIIHPGQVLKIPMTW
;
A
#
# COMPACT_ATOMS: atom_id res chain seq x y z
N MET A 1 -8.83 26.16 3.37
CA MET A 1 -8.26 24.82 3.09
C MET A 1 -8.89 23.87 4.08
N SER A 2 -9.39 22.71 3.65
CA SER A 2 -9.89 21.68 4.58
C SER A 2 -8.78 21.31 5.56
N GLU A 3 -9.12 21.12 6.84
CA GLU A 3 -8.18 20.61 7.83
C GLU A 3 -7.90 19.14 7.50
N THR A 4 -6.64 18.84 7.17
CA THR A 4 -6.24 17.48 6.79
C THR A 4 -5.35 16.84 7.84
N ILE A 5 -5.55 15.54 8.05
CA ILE A 5 -4.69 14.69 8.88
C ILE A 5 -4.06 13.60 8.03
N LEU A 6 -2.97 13.02 8.54
CA LEU A 6 -2.37 11.82 7.96
C LEU A 6 -2.98 10.56 8.55
N ALA A 7 -3.20 9.58 7.68
CA ALA A 7 -3.64 8.25 8.07
C ALA A 7 -2.79 7.18 7.40
N LEU A 8 -2.66 6.04 8.09
CA LEU A 8 -2.08 4.83 7.53
C LEU A 8 -3.15 3.76 7.43
N ASP A 9 -3.15 3.03 6.32
CA ASP A 9 -3.88 1.77 6.21
C ASP A 9 -2.92 0.61 5.99
N CYS A 10 -3.26 -0.53 6.60
CA CYS A 10 -2.40 -1.70 6.67
C CYS A 10 -3.21 -2.98 6.65
N SER A 11 -2.58 -4.05 6.20
CA SER A 11 -3.15 -5.37 6.01
C SER A 11 -2.43 -6.45 6.83
N GLU A 12 -2.91 -7.68 6.74
CA GLU A 12 -2.21 -8.84 7.29
C GLU A 12 -0.79 -9.01 6.68
N TRP A 13 -0.53 -8.47 5.48
CA TRP A 13 0.80 -8.52 4.85
C TRP A 13 1.90 -7.80 5.62
N GLN A 14 1.55 -6.83 6.47
CA GLN A 14 2.49 -6.18 7.38
C GLN A 14 2.91 -7.11 8.53
N GLY A 15 2.13 -8.17 8.78
CA GLY A 15 2.36 -9.14 9.84
C GLY A 15 2.35 -8.51 11.22
N LYS A 16 3.14 -9.10 12.11
CA LYS A 16 3.29 -8.63 13.49
C LYS A 16 3.98 -7.25 13.53
N LEU A 17 3.25 -6.25 14.00
CA LEU A 17 3.74 -4.92 14.30
C LEU A 17 3.99 -4.77 15.81
N ASP A 18 4.47 -3.60 16.24
CA ASP A 18 4.72 -3.31 17.66
C ASP A 18 4.41 -1.84 17.96
N ARG A 19 4.19 -1.51 19.24
CA ARG A 19 3.87 -0.15 19.69
C ARG A 19 4.90 0.90 19.24
N GLN A 20 6.19 0.57 19.12
CA GLN A 20 7.22 1.56 18.73
C GLN A 20 7.04 2.02 17.29
N LYS A 21 6.64 1.11 16.39
CA LYS A 21 6.28 1.44 15.00
C LYS A 21 5.12 2.44 14.93
N PHE A 22 4.08 2.24 15.76
CA PHE A 22 2.94 3.16 15.84
C PHE A 22 3.31 4.49 16.51
N GLN A 23 4.15 4.47 17.54
CA GLN A 23 4.66 5.69 18.17
C GLN A 23 5.42 6.55 17.17
N TYR A 24 6.31 5.95 16.39
CA TYR A 24 7.02 6.67 15.33
C TYR A 24 6.04 7.29 14.32
N ALA A 25 5.04 6.52 13.86
CA ALA A 25 4.02 7.02 12.94
C ALA A 25 3.26 8.22 13.54
N TYR A 26 2.89 8.14 14.81
CA TYR A 26 2.24 9.23 15.53
C TYR A 26 3.14 10.48 15.65
N ASP A 27 4.42 10.28 15.97
CA ASP A 27 5.39 11.37 16.11
C ASP A 27 5.63 12.12 14.79
N VAL A 28 5.49 11.44 13.65
CA VAL A 28 5.56 12.07 12.31
C VAL A 28 4.21 12.61 11.81
N GLY A 29 3.17 12.60 12.66
CA GLY A 29 1.90 13.30 12.40
C GLY A 29 0.73 12.43 11.97
N VAL A 30 0.85 11.09 11.99
CA VAL A 30 -0.29 10.19 11.72
C VAL A 30 -1.28 10.26 12.88
N ARG A 31 -2.58 10.36 12.59
CA ARG A 31 -3.66 10.49 13.58
C ARG A 31 -4.80 9.50 13.40
N LEU A 32 -4.82 8.75 12.31
CA LEU A 32 -5.80 7.71 12.03
C LEU A 32 -5.09 6.45 11.54
N TYR A 33 -5.50 5.30 12.08
CA TYR A 33 -5.07 3.99 11.60
C TYR A 33 -6.28 3.21 11.07
N ILE A 34 -6.15 2.66 9.86
CA ILE A 34 -7.21 1.91 9.17
C ILE A 34 -6.72 0.46 8.98
N ALA A 35 -7.19 -0.45 9.83
CA ALA A 35 -6.79 -1.85 9.79
C ALA A 35 -7.60 -2.64 8.75
N GLN A 36 -6.96 -3.52 7.98
CA GLN A 36 -7.67 -4.58 7.26
C GLN A 36 -8.38 -5.44 8.29
N LEU A 37 -9.67 -5.65 8.11
CA LEU A 37 -10.48 -6.57 8.88
C LEU A 37 -10.70 -7.88 8.13
N PHE A 38 -10.79 -7.79 6.80
CA PHE A 38 -10.87 -8.93 5.90
C PHE A 38 -10.23 -8.60 4.55
N GLY A 39 -9.50 -9.54 3.98
CA GLY A 39 -8.92 -9.42 2.65
C GLY A 39 -7.81 -10.45 2.42
N SER A 40 -6.99 -10.19 1.41
CA SER A 40 -5.84 -11.05 1.14
C SER A 40 -4.71 -10.77 2.13
N GLY A 41 -4.10 -11.84 2.62
CA GLY A 41 -2.89 -11.84 3.43
C GLY A 41 -1.97 -13.03 3.16
N PRO A 42 -0.88 -13.19 3.93
CA PRO A 42 0.08 -14.28 3.79
C PRO A 42 -0.53 -15.68 3.94
N THR A 43 -1.62 -15.81 4.70
CA THR A 43 -2.31 -17.08 4.99
C THR A 43 -3.43 -17.40 3.99
N GLY A 44 -3.75 -16.47 3.09
CA GLY A 44 -4.81 -16.63 2.09
C GLY A 44 -5.78 -15.47 2.09
N LEU A 45 -7.03 -15.74 1.69
CA LEU A 45 -8.13 -14.80 1.80
C LEU A 45 -8.87 -15.06 3.11
N GLY A 46 -8.97 -14.06 3.98
CA GLY A 46 -9.59 -14.24 5.29
C GLY A 46 -9.58 -12.99 6.15
N THR A 47 -9.83 -13.19 7.44
CA THR A 47 -9.68 -12.15 8.46
C THR A 47 -8.21 -11.84 8.71
N ASN A 48 -7.90 -10.59 9.03
CA ASN A 48 -6.55 -10.23 9.44
C ASN A 48 -6.30 -10.68 10.88
N ASP A 49 -5.44 -11.68 11.06
CA ASP A 49 -5.08 -12.25 12.36
C ASP A 49 -4.40 -11.26 13.30
N TYR A 50 -3.91 -10.12 12.80
CA TYR A 50 -3.24 -9.08 13.58
C TYR A 50 -4.10 -7.83 13.81
N ALA A 51 -5.36 -7.82 13.36
CA ALA A 51 -6.17 -6.60 13.38
C ALA A 51 -6.35 -6.05 14.81
N ASP A 52 -6.68 -6.89 15.80
CA ASP A 52 -6.88 -6.44 17.18
C ASP A 52 -5.60 -5.83 17.78
N GLU A 53 -4.45 -6.51 17.63
CA GLU A 53 -3.16 -6.08 18.19
C GLU A 53 -2.71 -4.77 17.54
N GLN A 54 -2.86 -4.66 16.21
CA GLN A 54 -2.54 -3.45 15.47
C GLN A 54 -3.43 -2.25 15.87
N LEU A 55 -4.74 -2.48 16.04
CA LEU A 55 -5.68 -1.46 16.52
C LEU A 55 -5.33 -1.01 17.95
N GLY A 56 -4.94 -1.96 18.81
CA GLY A 56 -4.50 -1.67 20.17
C GLY A 56 -3.27 -0.78 20.23
N PHE A 57 -2.24 -1.09 19.44
CA PHE A 57 -1.05 -0.22 19.37
C PHE A 57 -1.35 1.17 18.81
N ALA A 58 -2.25 1.29 17.83
CA ALA A 58 -2.70 2.58 17.32
C ALA A 58 -3.43 3.38 18.40
N LYS A 59 -4.32 2.74 19.17
CA LYS A 59 -5.03 3.35 20.28
C LYS A 59 -4.09 3.81 21.38
N ASP A 60 -3.12 2.98 21.76
CA ASP A 60 -2.14 3.25 22.83
C ASP A 60 -1.28 4.49 22.58
N VAL A 61 -1.14 4.92 21.32
CA VAL A 61 -0.41 6.13 20.94
C VAL A 61 -1.34 7.31 20.64
N GLY A 62 -2.66 7.13 20.72
CA GLY A 62 -3.67 8.18 20.58
C GLY A 62 -4.19 8.38 19.15
N MET A 63 -4.09 7.37 18.28
CA MET A 63 -4.73 7.44 16.96
C MET A 63 -6.22 7.10 17.04
N ALA A 64 -7.02 7.74 16.18
CA ALA A 64 -8.36 7.26 15.87
C ALA A 64 -8.26 5.91 15.14
N LEU A 65 -9.28 5.06 15.35
CA LEU A 65 -9.32 3.70 14.80
C LEU A 65 -10.36 3.61 13.69
N ALA A 66 -10.02 2.91 12.62
CA ALA A 66 -10.96 2.52 11.58
C ALA A 66 -10.57 1.14 11.02
N GLY A 67 -11.49 0.54 10.27
CA GLY A 67 -11.25 -0.72 9.59
C GLY A 67 -11.62 -0.67 8.12
N TYR A 68 -11.16 -1.63 7.34
CA TYR A 68 -11.65 -1.86 5.99
C TYR A 68 -11.89 -3.34 5.70
N ILE A 69 -12.83 -3.61 4.80
CA ILE A 69 -13.25 -4.95 4.37
C ILE A 69 -13.07 -5.00 2.87
N TRP A 70 -12.09 -5.73 2.37
CA TRP A 70 -12.05 -6.04 0.94
C TRP A 70 -13.25 -6.92 0.60
N VAL A 71 -14.16 -6.42 -0.24
CA VAL A 71 -15.41 -7.11 -0.56
C VAL A 71 -15.20 -8.01 -1.77
N PRO A 72 -15.14 -9.35 -1.61
CA PRO A 72 -14.94 -10.24 -2.74
C PRO A 72 -16.08 -10.18 -3.75
N PRO A 73 -15.79 -10.31 -5.07
CA PRO A 73 -16.77 -10.71 -6.06
C PRO A 73 -17.48 -12.00 -5.69
N ASP A 74 -18.80 -12.05 -5.88
CA ASP A 74 -19.62 -13.20 -5.51
C ASP A 74 -20.95 -13.18 -6.29
N ASP A 75 -21.60 -14.33 -6.42
CA ASP A 75 -22.92 -14.48 -7.06
C ASP A 75 -24.09 -14.24 -6.11
N THR A 76 -23.84 -14.13 -4.80
CA THR A 76 -24.84 -13.68 -3.82
C THR A 76 -24.70 -12.19 -3.50
N THR A 77 -25.80 -11.54 -3.14
CA THR A 77 -25.75 -10.19 -2.55
C THR A 77 -25.51 -10.22 -1.04
N LYS A 78 -25.61 -11.39 -0.40
CA LYS A 78 -25.50 -11.56 1.06
C LYS A 78 -24.07 -11.37 1.54
N THR A 79 -23.89 -10.59 2.59
CA THR A 79 -22.58 -10.21 3.15
C THR A 79 -22.57 -10.21 4.68
N GLU A 80 -23.61 -10.73 5.32
CA GLU A 80 -23.76 -10.77 6.78
C GLU A 80 -22.56 -11.48 7.43
N SER A 81 -22.20 -12.67 6.95
CA SER A 81 -21.06 -13.43 7.46
C SER A 81 -19.71 -12.74 7.20
N LEU A 82 -19.57 -12.05 6.06
CA LEU A 82 -18.36 -11.29 5.75
C LEU A 82 -18.19 -10.13 6.73
N VAL A 83 -19.24 -9.35 6.95
CA VAL A 83 -19.22 -8.19 7.85
C VAL A 83 -19.00 -8.65 9.29
N GLU A 84 -19.68 -9.71 9.73
CA GLU A 84 -19.54 -10.19 11.11
C GLU A 84 -18.14 -10.78 11.39
N ALA A 85 -17.58 -11.57 10.46
CA ALA A 85 -16.22 -12.06 10.58
C ALA A 85 -15.20 -10.91 10.61
N SER A 86 -15.40 -9.90 9.76
CA SER A 86 -14.54 -8.70 9.73
C SER A 86 -14.59 -7.93 11.04
N LEU A 87 -15.78 -7.66 11.56
CA LEU A 87 -15.93 -6.94 12.83
C LEU A 87 -15.43 -7.74 14.03
N THR A 88 -15.50 -9.07 13.96
CA THR A 88 -14.88 -9.96 14.97
C THR A 88 -13.36 -9.84 14.97
N ALA A 89 -12.73 -9.68 13.79
CA ALA A 89 -11.28 -9.48 13.68
C ALA A 89 -10.79 -8.20 14.38
N ALA A 90 -11.64 -7.17 14.51
CA ALA A 90 -11.33 -5.97 15.28
C ALA A 90 -11.27 -6.21 16.81
N GLY A 91 -11.70 -7.38 17.28
CA GLY A 91 -11.66 -7.80 18.67
C GLY A 91 -12.35 -6.80 19.61
N VAL A 92 -11.68 -6.46 20.70
CA VAL A 92 -12.19 -5.52 21.72
C VAL A 92 -12.36 -4.09 21.19
N TYR A 93 -11.75 -3.74 20.06
CA TYR A 93 -11.83 -2.41 19.45
C TYR A 93 -12.97 -2.27 18.43
N ARG A 94 -13.77 -3.32 18.22
CA ARG A 94 -14.93 -3.31 17.30
C ARG A 94 -15.78 -2.05 17.46
N ASP A 95 -16.14 -1.69 18.70
CA ASP A 95 -17.03 -0.57 19.00
C ASP A 95 -16.36 0.80 18.89
N GLU A 96 -15.04 0.84 18.90
CA GLU A 96 -14.25 2.07 18.81
C GLU A 96 -13.90 2.47 17.37
N LEU A 97 -14.13 1.57 16.41
CA LEU A 97 -13.94 1.88 14.99
C LEU A 97 -14.83 3.07 14.59
N ARG A 98 -14.20 4.19 14.25
CA ARG A 98 -14.86 5.42 13.82
C ARG A 98 -15.60 5.25 12.51
N PHE A 99 -15.10 4.38 11.63
CA PHE A 99 -15.77 3.91 10.44
C PHE A 99 -15.23 2.55 10.01
N VAL A 100 -15.99 1.88 9.14
CA VAL A 100 -15.53 0.71 8.41
C VAL A 100 -15.71 0.96 6.91
N ALA A 101 -14.67 0.72 6.14
CA ALA A 101 -14.64 0.96 4.72
C ALA A 101 -14.83 -0.31 3.89
N PRO A 102 -15.92 -0.43 3.12
CA PRO A 102 -15.98 -1.38 2.02
C PRO A 102 -14.91 -1.03 0.98
N ASP A 103 -13.93 -1.90 0.83
CA ASP A 103 -12.88 -1.81 -0.17
C ASP A 103 -13.32 -2.55 -1.45
N LEU A 104 -13.50 -1.76 -2.50
CA LEU A 104 -13.99 -2.19 -3.80
C LEU A 104 -12.85 -2.22 -4.81
N GLU A 105 -12.24 -3.39 -4.98
CA GLU A 105 -11.15 -3.58 -5.92
C GLU A 105 -11.29 -4.85 -6.76
N GLY A 106 -10.75 -4.79 -7.99
CA GLY A 106 -10.69 -5.94 -8.88
C GLY A 106 -11.90 -6.05 -9.80
N GLY A 107 -12.52 -7.22 -9.81
CA GLY A 107 -13.58 -7.59 -10.74
C GLY A 107 -14.96 -7.01 -10.40
N ARG A 108 -15.96 -7.38 -11.20
CA ARG A 108 -17.36 -6.99 -10.97
C ARG A 108 -17.84 -7.55 -9.63
N LEU A 109 -18.42 -6.72 -8.77
CA LEU A 109 -18.78 -7.11 -7.40
C LEU A 109 -19.79 -8.26 -7.37
N HIS A 110 -20.71 -8.26 -8.32
CA HIS A 110 -21.72 -9.30 -8.52
C HIS A 110 -22.08 -9.36 -10.01
N PRO A 111 -22.34 -10.56 -10.58
CA PRO A 111 -22.62 -10.73 -12.00
C PRO A 111 -23.77 -9.85 -12.51
N THR A 112 -24.92 -9.86 -11.82
CA THR A 112 -26.11 -9.11 -12.22
C THR A 112 -26.51 -7.95 -11.30
N ASN A 113 -26.19 -7.99 -10.00
CA ASN A 113 -26.65 -7.02 -9.01
C ASN A 113 -25.52 -6.45 -8.12
N PRO A 114 -24.52 -5.76 -8.69
CA PRO A 114 -23.43 -5.16 -7.91
C PRO A 114 -23.91 -4.07 -6.95
N VAL A 115 -24.95 -3.31 -7.32
CA VAL A 115 -25.58 -2.32 -6.43
C VAL A 115 -26.18 -2.99 -5.19
N GLY A 116 -26.94 -4.08 -5.37
CA GLY A 116 -27.53 -4.83 -4.26
C GLY A 116 -26.49 -5.42 -3.31
N ARG A 117 -25.37 -5.94 -3.85
CA ARG A 117 -24.30 -6.48 -3.00
C ARG A 117 -23.63 -5.40 -2.15
N LEU A 118 -23.24 -4.25 -2.73
CA LEU A 118 -22.67 -3.17 -1.94
C LEU A 118 -23.68 -2.57 -0.95
N MET A 119 -24.95 -2.45 -1.35
CA MET A 119 -26.01 -1.98 -0.46
C MET A 119 -26.16 -2.91 0.75
N ASN A 120 -26.10 -4.23 0.57
CA ASN A 120 -26.16 -5.19 1.67
C ASN A 120 -24.95 -5.06 2.62
N VAL A 121 -23.73 -4.83 2.11
CA VAL A 121 -22.56 -4.53 2.96
C VAL A 121 -22.82 -3.28 3.80
N CYS A 122 -23.26 -2.19 3.17
CA CYS A 122 -23.55 -0.93 3.87
C CYS A 122 -24.67 -1.08 4.91
N GLN A 123 -25.73 -1.84 4.61
CA GLN A 123 -26.81 -2.14 5.55
C GLN A 123 -26.31 -2.92 6.77
N ASN A 124 -25.50 -3.96 6.56
CA ASN A 124 -24.91 -4.73 7.66
C ASN A 124 -23.98 -3.89 8.53
N LEU A 125 -23.17 -3.00 7.94
CA LEU A 125 -22.36 -2.05 8.70
C LEU A 125 -23.19 -1.02 9.46
N THR A 126 -24.31 -0.57 8.88
CA THR A 126 -25.24 0.37 9.54
C THR A 126 -25.93 -0.30 10.73
N LEU A 127 -26.38 -1.55 10.59
CA LEU A 127 -26.94 -2.36 11.68
C LEU A 127 -25.93 -2.62 12.79
N ALA A 128 -24.64 -2.69 12.45
CA ALA A 128 -23.54 -2.77 13.41
C ALA A 128 -23.10 -1.39 13.97
N ASN A 129 -23.89 -0.34 13.75
CA ASN A 129 -23.64 1.03 14.20
C ASN A 129 -22.26 1.57 13.77
N LYS A 130 -21.86 1.34 12.51
CA LYS A 130 -20.63 1.87 11.93
C LYS A 130 -20.92 2.98 10.94
N ASN A 131 -20.14 4.06 11.03
CA ASN A 131 -20.01 4.97 9.91
C ASN A 131 -19.32 4.25 8.75
N ILE A 132 -19.61 4.67 7.52
CA ILE A 132 -19.16 4.01 6.31
C ILE A 132 -18.39 5.01 5.46
N VAL A 133 -17.23 4.59 4.94
CA VAL A 133 -16.45 5.32 3.95
C VAL A 133 -16.16 4.36 2.79
N ILE A 134 -16.57 4.67 1.57
CA ILE A 134 -16.38 3.75 0.44
C ILE A 134 -14.97 3.92 -0.10
N TYR A 135 -14.19 2.83 -0.13
CA TYR A 135 -12.89 2.83 -0.79
C TYR A 135 -12.98 2.30 -2.22
N ASN A 136 -12.42 3.03 -3.17
CA ASN A 136 -12.31 2.62 -4.57
C ASN A 136 -11.31 3.51 -5.33
N ARG A 137 -11.04 3.17 -6.60
CA ARG A 137 -10.33 4.04 -7.56
C ARG A 137 -11.20 4.33 -8.78
N LYS A 138 -11.16 5.58 -9.27
CA LYS A 138 -11.98 6.07 -10.39
C LYS A 138 -12.15 5.11 -11.57
N ASN A 139 -11.06 4.52 -12.06
CA ASN A 139 -11.11 3.63 -13.23
C ASN A 139 -11.67 2.23 -12.92
N ASN A 140 -11.68 1.82 -11.65
CA ASN A 140 -12.22 0.53 -11.23
C ASN A 140 -13.71 0.63 -10.89
N TRP A 141 -14.23 1.79 -10.48
CA TRP A 141 -15.65 2.01 -10.21
C TRP A 141 -16.58 1.41 -11.28
N PRO A 142 -16.45 1.75 -12.58
CA PRO A 142 -17.31 1.18 -13.62
C PRO A 142 -17.12 -0.33 -13.83
N VAL A 143 -15.96 -0.89 -13.45
CA VAL A 143 -15.70 -2.34 -13.52
C VAL A 143 -16.41 -3.07 -12.39
N VAL A 144 -16.30 -2.56 -11.15
CA VAL A 144 -16.89 -3.18 -9.96
C VAL A 144 -18.40 -3.03 -9.95
N MET A 145 -18.88 -1.82 -10.24
CA MET A 145 -20.29 -1.43 -10.05
C MET A 145 -21.10 -1.43 -11.33
N GLY A 146 -20.45 -1.30 -12.49
CA GLY A 146 -21.11 -1.00 -13.76
C GLY A 146 -21.06 0.50 -14.08
N ALA A 147 -21.06 0.81 -15.38
CA ALA A 147 -21.03 2.19 -15.86
C ALA A 147 -22.28 2.97 -15.41
N GLY A 148 -22.09 4.22 -14.98
CA GLY A 148 -23.19 5.13 -14.62
C GLY A 148 -23.79 4.97 -13.23
N VAL A 149 -23.35 4.00 -12.43
CA VAL A 149 -23.83 3.84 -11.03
C VAL A 149 -23.41 5.03 -10.17
N THR A 150 -24.37 5.61 -9.42
CA THR A 150 -24.14 6.78 -8.56
C THR A 150 -24.81 6.71 -7.18
N ASP A 151 -25.34 5.55 -6.83
CA ASP A 151 -26.24 5.29 -5.70
C ASP A 151 -25.57 5.36 -4.32
N PHE A 152 -24.24 5.56 -4.29
CA PHE A 152 -23.41 5.49 -3.07
C PHE A 152 -22.78 6.84 -2.69
N LYS A 153 -23.11 7.92 -3.39
CA LYS A 153 -22.54 9.26 -3.19
C LYS A 153 -22.86 9.92 -1.85
N GLN A 154 -23.80 9.36 -1.07
CA GLN A 154 -24.15 9.78 0.29
C GLN A 154 -23.08 9.38 1.31
N TRP A 155 -22.30 8.34 1.04
CA TRP A 155 -21.17 7.95 1.88
C TRP A 155 -19.89 8.66 1.41
N PRO A 156 -19.01 9.10 2.31
CA PRO A 156 -17.72 9.67 1.94
C PRO A 156 -16.89 8.72 1.08
N LEU A 157 -16.10 9.29 0.17
CA LEU A 157 -15.21 8.53 -0.70
C LEU A 157 -13.77 8.56 -0.16
N TRP A 158 -13.18 7.37 -0.06
CA TRP A 158 -11.75 7.14 0.05
C TRP A 158 -11.21 6.72 -1.32
N GLU A 159 -10.51 7.62 -2.01
CA GLU A 159 -10.00 7.35 -3.36
C GLU A 159 -8.54 6.93 -3.32
N ALA A 160 -8.23 5.78 -3.95
CA ALA A 160 -6.86 5.44 -4.34
C ALA A 160 -6.43 6.17 -5.63
N ARG A 161 -5.39 6.99 -5.51
CA ARG A 161 -4.84 7.80 -6.61
C ARG A 161 -3.31 7.88 -6.50
N TYR A 162 -2.66 6.85 -7.01
CA TYR A 162 -1.20 6.80 -7.07
C TYR A 162 -0.65 7.50 -8.31
N TYR A 163 0.32 8.38 -8.09
CA TYR A 163 1.18 8.90 -9.16
C TYR A 163 2.59 8.33 -9.08
N PHE A 164 2.99 7.86 -7.90
CA PHE A 164 4.26 7.22 -7.65
C PHE A 164 4.10 5.70 -7.67
N LYS A 165 5.20 4.99 -7.95
CA LYS A 165 5.24 3.54 -7.81
C LYS A 165 5.06 3.16 -6.33
N SER A 166 4.48 1.98 -6.09
CA SER A 166 4.44 1.38 -4.76
C SER A 166 5.86 1.33 -4.16
N GLY A 167 5.98 1.55 -2.85
CA GLY A 167 7.26 1.70 -2.17
C GLY A 167 7.81 3.12 -2.16
N PHE A 168 7.14 4.08 -2.81
CA PHE A 168 7.56 5.49 -2.82
C PHE A 168 6.46 6.41 -2.29
N LYS A 169 6.86 7.40 -1.48
CA LYS A 169 6.00 8.52 -1.08
C LYS A 169 6.76 9.86 -1.20
N PRO A 170 6.09 10.96 -1.56
CA PRO A 170 6.68 12.28 -1.46
C PRO A 170 6.98 12.65 0.00
N ASN A 171 7.96 13.55 0.20
CA ASN A 171 8.30 14.06 1.54
C ASN A 171 7.17 14.89 2.13
N THR A 172 6.48 15.67 1.28
CA THR A 172 5.31 16.45 1.65
C THR A 172 4.06 15.74 1.15
N PRO A 173 3.08 15.45 2.02
CA PRO A 173 1.79 14.91 1.61
C PRO A 173 1.11 15.84 0.59
N PRO A 174 0.45 15.30 -0.44
CA PRO A 174 -0.27 16.12 -1.41
C PRO A 174 -1.54 16.75 -0.79
N ASP A 175 -2.03 17.82 -1.40
CA ASP A 175 -3.33 18.40 -1.07
C ASP A 175 -4.47 17.38 -1.29
N ILE A 176 -5.53 17.47 -0.48
CA ILE A 176 -6.67 16.54 -0.56
C ILE A 176 -7.32 16.52 -1.95
N ASP A 177 -7.21 17.57 -2.78
CA ASP A 177 -7.78 17.62 -4.13
C ASP A 177 -6.75 17.32 -5.25
N TRP A 178 -5.54 16.89 -4.88
CA TRP A 178 -4.48 16.52 -5.83
C TRP A 178 -4.92 15.48 -6.88
N LYS A 179 -4.99 15.92 -8.14
CA LYS A 179 -5.42 15.10 -9.29
C LYS A 179 -6.83 14.50 -9.13
N TRP A 180 -7.69 15.13 -8.32
CA TRP A 180 -9.08 14.73 -8.16
C TRP A 180 -9.86 14.88 -9.47
N ALA A 181 -10.76 13.92 -9.74
CA ALA A 181 -11.75 14.04 -10.79
C ALA A 181 -13.01 13.27 -10.41
N LYS A 182 -14.18 13.90 -10.59
CA LYS A 182 -15.49 13.34 -10.22
C LYS A 182 -15.77 11.98 -10.89
N TYR A 183 -16.39 11.06 -10.15
CA TYR A 183 -16.94 9.78 -10.61
C TYR A 183 -17.93 9.24 -9.59
N GLY A 184 -18.72 8.21 -9.96
CA GLY A 184 -19.64 7.51 -9.04
C GLY A 184 -20.67 8.41 -8.34
N GLY A 185 -20.94 9.60 -8.88
CA GLY A 185 -21.79 10.61 -8.25
C GLY A 185 -21.11 11.48 -7.19
N TRP A 186 -19.88 11.15 -6.75
CA TRP A 186 -19.11 11.96 -5.81
C TRP A 186 -18.62 13.25 -6.45
N LYS A 187 -18.80 14.36 -5.73
CA LYS A 187 -18.31 15.69 -6.12
C LYS A 187 -16.93 16.00 -5.50
N GLN A 188 -16.59 15.31 -4.43
CA GLN A 188 -15.36 15.40 -3.67
C GLN A 188 -15.02 14.05 -3.05
N ARG A 189 -13.74 13.84 -2.70
CA ARG A 189 -13.29 12.75 -1.83
C ARG A 189 -13.05 13.29 -0.42
N ALA A 190 -13.20 12.41 0.57
CA ALA A 190 -12.86 12.68 1.96
C ALA A 190 -11.47 12.14 2.32
N ILE A 191 -11.06 11.04 1.70
CA ILE A 191 -9.73 10.45 1.89
C ILE A 191 -9.06 10.26 0.53
N LEU A 192 -7.77 10.59 0.47
CA LEU A 192 -6.88 10.31 -0.65
C LEU A 192 -5.82 9.32 -0.18
N GLN A 193 -5.78 8.12 -0.75
CA GLN A 193 -4.62 7.23 -0.66
C GLN A 193 -3.65 7.57 -1.80
N TYR A 194 -2.49 8.13 -1.45
CA TYR A 194 -1.56 8.70 -2.44
C TYR A 194 -0.27 7.89 -2.64
N ALA A 195 0.04 6.97 -1.72
CA ALA A 195 1.22 6.10 -1.82
C ALA A 195 0.94 4.74 -1.20
N GLY A 196 1.11 3.67 -1.99
CA GLY A 196 0.95 2.29 -1.53
C GLY A 196 2.27 1.67 -1.06
N THR A 197 2.24 0.96 0.05
CA THR A 197 3.34 0.19 0.65
C THR A 197 4.62 1.01 0.80
N ALA A 198 4.48 2.28 1.19
CA ALA A 198 5.59 3.21 1.27
C ALA A 198 6.23 3.22 2.67
N PRO A 199 7.52 3.57 2.80
CA PRO A 199 8.25 3.49 4.05
C PRO A 199 7.65 4.36 5.16
N VAL A 200 7.56 3.79 6.36
CA VAL A 200 7.27 4.50 7.61
C VAL A 200 8.56 4.60 8.45
N ASN A 201 9.00 3.51 9.06
CA ASN A 201 10.31 3.35 9.71
C ASN A 201 10.64 1.86 9.92
N GLY A 202 11.34 1.23 8.97
CA GLY A 202 11.62 -0.21 9.02
C GLY A 202 10.42 -1.11 8.67
N TRP A 203 9.31 -0.51 8.24
CA TRP A 203 8.12 -1.18 7.72
C TRP A 203 7.41 -0.29 6.69
N GLY A 204 6.46 -0.86 5.96
CA GLY A 204 5.72 -0.17 4.89
C GLY A 204 4.21 -0.20 5.13
N ALA A 205 3.56 0.91 4.81
CA ALA A 205 2.13 1.11 4.93
C ALA A 205 1.60 1.93 3.75
N ASP A 206 0.29 1.94 3.56
CA ASP A 206 -0.35 2.80 2.60
C ASP A 206 -0.63 4.15 3.28
N TRP A 207 -0.27 5.24 2.59
CA TRP A 207 -0.33 6.59 3.13
C TRP A 207 -1.52 7.37 2.58
N ASN A 208 -2.21 8.04 3.50
CA ASN A 208 -3.44 8.75 3.22
C ASN A 208 -3.42 10.18 3.75
N VAL A 209 -4.15 11.05 3.06
CA VAL A 209 -4.58 12.36 3.56
C VAL A 209 -6.08 12.33 3.74
N VAL A 210 -6.57 12.75 4.91
CA VAL A 210 -7.99 12.74 5.27
C VAL A 210 -8.44 14.17 5.53
N ALA A 211 -9.45 14.65 4.81
CA ALA A 211 -10.15 15.89 5.12
C ALA A 211 -11.29 15.59 6.09
N VAL A 212 -11.09 15.93 7.37
CA VAL A 212 -11.99 15.51 8.46
C VAL A 212 -13.39 16.13 8.30
N ASP A 213 -13.46 17.37 7.82
CA ASP A 213 -14.69 18.10 7.49
C ASP A 213 -15.54 17.41 6.40
N ARG A 214 -14.93 16.53 5.58
CA ARG A 214 -15.61 15.84 4.48
C ARG A 214 -16.12 14.45 4.84
N LEU A 215 -15.85 13.96 6.06
CA LEU A 215 -16.32 12.65 6.52
C LEU A 215 -17.80 12.66 6.94
N GLY A 216 -18.32 13.81 7.38
CA GLY A 216 -19.70 13.90 7.86
C GLY A 216 -19.95 13.24 9.23
N PHE A 217 -18.88 12.87 9.93
CA PHE A 217 -18.88 12.38 11.31
C PHE A 217 -17.54 12.72 11.97
N ASP A 218 -17.52 12.82 13.30
CA ASP A 218 -16.30 13.17 14.04
C ASP A 218 -15.36 11.98 14.17
N LEU A 219 -14.06 12.19 13.96
CA LEU A 219 -13.05 11.16 14.23
C LEU A 219 -12.60 11.13 15.70
N PHE A 220 -12.72 12.25 16.42
CA PHE A 220 -12.03 12.49 17.70
C PHE A 220 -12.99 12.84 18.85
N VAL A 221 -14.19 12.27 18.85
CA VAL A 221 -15.06 12.30 20.03
C VAL A 221 -14.41 11.45 21.13
N ASP A 222 -14.21 12.04 22.30
CA ASP A 222 -13.63 11.46 23.53
C ASP A 222 -12.10 11.53 23.73
N THR A 223 -11.35 12.21 22.86
CA THR A 223 -9.95 12.57 23.17
C THR A 223 -9.85 14.01 23.69
N PRO A 224 -9.16 14.29 24.82
CA PRO A 224 -8.69 15.64 25.09
C PRO A 224 -7.94 16.12 23.86
N THR A 225 -8.18 17.37 23.45
CA THR A 225 -7.59 17.99 22.26
C THR A 225 -6.14 17.53 22.12
N PRO A 226 -5.78 16.81 21.03
CA PRO A 226 -4.41 16.37 20.84
C PRO A 226 -3.50 17.58 21.00
N PRO A 227 -2.40 17.50 21.77
CA PRO A 227 -1.47 18.61 21.84
C PRO A 227 -1.13 18.96 20.40
N LYS A 228 -1.35 20.24 20.05
CA LYS A 228 -0.98 20.82 18.76
C LYS A 228 0.36 20.21 18.38
N PRO A 229 0.52 19.62 17.17
CA PRO A 229 1.79 19.07 16.73
C PRO A 229 2.87 20.09 17.11
N PRO A 230 3.94 19.68 17.82
CA PRO A 230 4.95 20.61 18.26
C PRO A 230 5.29 21.48 17.05
N ALA A 231 5.22 22.81 17.24
CA ALA A 231 5.59 23.74 16.19
C ALA A 231 6.87 23.20 15.55
N PRO A 232 6.96 23.14 14.21
CA PRO A 232 8.11 22.55 13.55
C PRO A 232 9.34 23.09 14.26
N LYS A 233 10.10 22.19 14.91
CA LYS A 233 11.30 22.58 15.64
C LYS A 233 12.05 23.51 14.68
N PRO A 234 12.50 24.71 15.12
CA PRO A 234 13.32 25.53 14.25
C PRO A 234 14.36 24.58 13.68
N LYS A 235 14.43 24.51 12.34
CA LYS A 235 15.34 23.63 11.64
C LYS A 235 16.64 23.65 12.44
N PRO A 236 17.22 22.49 12.80
CA PRO A 236 18.61 22.50 13.25
C PRO A 236 19.32 23.43 12.27
N LYS A 237 20.05 24.43 12.76
CA LYS A 237 20.94 25.16 11.86
C LYS A 237 21.70 24.03 11.18
N GLU A 238 21.45 23.83 9.89
CA GLU A 238 22.27 22.96 9.09
C GLU A 238 23.65 23.58 9.30
N GLU A 239 24.48 22.94 10.12
CA GLU A 239 25.91 23.11 10.02
C GLU A 239 26.24 22.54 8.66
N GLY A 240 25.99 23.37 7.65
CA GLY A 240 26.26 23.07 6.27
C GLY A 240 27.73 22.70 6.24
N MET A 241 27.99 21.54 5.65
CA MET A 241 29.30 21.09 5.26
C MET A 241 30.12 22.30 4.80
N SER A 242 31.25 22.53 5.46
CA SER A 242 32.05 23.73 5.24
C SER A 242 32.43 23.83 3.75
N SER A 243 32.61 25.05 3.25
CA SER A 243 33.04 25.28 1.86
C SER A 243 34.31 24.47 1.51
N LYS A 244 35.16 24.18 2.50
CA LYS A 244 36.34 23.31 2.36
C LYS A 244 35.97 21.84 2.17
N GLU A 245 35.03 21.29 2.94
CA GLU A 245 34.56 19.92 2.80
C GLU A 245 33.81 19.72 1.47
N PHE A 246 33.02 20.71 1.04
CA PHE A 246 32.37 20.68 -0.27
C PHE A 246 33.39 20.71 -1.42
N GLN A 247 34.42 21.56 -1.33
CA GLN A 247 35.50 21.59 -2.31
C GLN A 247 36.29 20.28 -2.37
N GLN A 248 36.51 19.63 -1.22
CA GLN A 248 37.18 18.32 -1.17
C GLN A 248 36.35 17.22 -1.85
N LEU A 249 35.03 17.19 -1.60
CA LEU A 249 34.13 16.21 -2.23
C LEU A 249 33.97 16.45 -3.73
N ASP A 250 33.85 17.69 -4.17
CA ASP A 250 33.78 18.03 -5.60
C ASP A 250 35.08 17.66 -6.33
N THR A 251 36.23 17.88 -5.69
CA THR A 251 37.54 17.47 -6.22
C THR A 251 37.61 15.94 -6.35
N ARG A 252 37.15 15.20 -5.35
CA ARG A 252 37.14 13.74 -5.36
C ARG A 252 36.15 13.16 -6.38
N LEU A 253 35.01 13.81 -6.59
CA LEU A 253 34.06 13.41 -7.62
C LEU A 253 34.66 13.59 -9.03
N LYS A 254 35.35 14.71 -9.27
CA LYS A 254 36.05 14.99 -10.53
C LYS A 254 37.21 14.02 -10.80
N SER A 255 37.94 13.61 -9.77
CA SER A 255 39.02 12.61 -9.92
C SER A 255 38.45 11.24 -10.29
N ILE A 256 37.38 10.79 -9.62
CA ILE A 256 36.71 9.52 -9.94
C ILE A 256 36.14 9.53 -11.37
N GLN A 257 35.52 10.63 -11.80
CA GLN A 257 35.03 10.76 -13.18
C GLN A 257 36.16 10.74 -14.22
N THR A 258 37.33 11.24 -13.87
CA THR A 258 38.52 11.24 -14.74
C THR A 258 39.12 9.85 -14.83
N GLU A 259 39.23 9.14 -13.70
CA GLU A 259 39.64 7.73 -13.63
C GLU A 259 38.71 6.84 -14.47
N LEU A 260 37.39 7.03 -14.36
CA LEU A 260 36.39 6.30 -15.15
C LEU A 260 36.56 6.51 -16.66
N LYS A 261 36.83 7.76 -17.08
CA LYS A 261 37.07 8.12 -18.50
C LYS A 261 38.39 7.56 -19.02
N SER A 262 39.42 7.49 -18.18
CA SER A 262 40.71 6.89 -18.54
C SER A 262 40.61 5.36 -18.67
N HIS A 263 39.87 4.69 -17.78
CA HIS A 263 39.59 3.26 -17.88
C HIS A 263 38.84 2.90 -19.17
N ALA A 264 37.88 3.74 -19.58
CA ALA A 264 37.12 3.53 -20.82
C ALA A 264 37.93 3.69 -22.11
N ARG A 265 39.11 4.35 -22.07
CA ARG A 265 39.99 4.54 -23.25
C ARG A 265 41.01 3.43 -23.49
N SER A 266 41.11 2.44 -22.60
CA SER A 266 42.01 1.28 -22.78
C SER A 266 41.46 0.20 -23.73
N TYR A 267 40.28 0.40 -24.31
CA TYR A 267 39.65 -0.53 -25.24
C TYR A 267 39.95 -0.13 -26.69
N HIS A 268 40.94 -0.79 -27.32
CA HIS A 268 41.24 -0.67 -28.76
C HIS A 268 40.44 -1.73 -29.57
N PRO A 269 39.90 -1.41 -30.76
CA PRO A 269 38.92 -2.26 -31.47
C PRO A 269 39.49 -3.10 -32.65
N ASP A 270 40.77 -3.48 -32.67
CA ASP A 270 41.37 -4.13 -33.87
C ASP A 270 41.79 -5.61 -33.68
N GLY A 271 41.05 -6.37 -32.87
CA GLY A 271 41.19 -7.83 -32.78
C GLY A 271 40.09 -8.57 -33.58
N PRO A 272 40.35 -9.80 -34.10
CA PRO A 272 39.38 -10.51 -34.92
C PRO A 272 38.09 -10.77 -34.15
N ILE A 273 36.97 -10.26 -34.68
CA ILE A 273 35.64 -10.34 -34.08
C ILE A 273 35.21 -11.81 -34.04
N LYS A 274 35.38 -12.46 -32.88
CA LYS A 274 34.58 -13.64 -32.55
C LYS A 274 33.12 -13.17 -32.38
N PRO A 275 32.12 -13.88 -32.94
CA PRO A 275 30.73 -13.48 -32.81
C PRO A 275 30.38 -13.32 -31.33
N GLN A 276 30.08 -12.07 -30.95
CA GLN A 276 29.78 -11.72 -29.58
C GLN A 276 28.42 -12.33 -29.23
N PRO A 277 28.32 -13.15 -28.15
CA PRO A 277 27.06 -13.76 -27.78
C PRO A 277 26.04 -12.65 -27.49
N SER A 278 24.85 -12.81 -28.07
CA SER A 278 23.72 -11.90 -27.90
C SER A 278 23.56 -11.51 -26.42
N PRO A 279 23.20 -10.26 -26.10
CA PRO A 279 23.04 -9.82 -24.72
C PRO A 279 22.14 -10.81 -23.97
N ARG A 280 22.66 -11.39 -22.88
CA ARG A 280 21.92 -12.37 -22.08
C ARG A 280 20.61 -11.71 -21.65
N LYS A 281 19.47 -12.34 -21.94
CA LYS A 281 18.14 -11.83 -21.55
C LYS A 281 17.77 -12.22 -20.11
N TYR A 282 18.71 -12.84 -19.39
CA TYR A 282 18.49 -13.42 -18.07
C TYR A 282 19.75 -13.35 -17.20
N ARG A 283 19.57 -13.39 -15.88
CA ARG A 283 20.58 -13.60 -14.84
C ARG A 283 20.37 -14.97 -14.18
N ASP A 284 21.41 -15.56 -13.60
CA ASP A 284 21.30 -16.87 -12.95
C ASP A 284 20.97 -16.72 -11.45
N TYR A 285 20.20 -17.66 -10.91
CA TYR A 285 19.85 -17.76 -9.49
C TYR A 285 20.01 -19.21 -9.02
N ILE A 286 20.72 -19.43 -7.92
CA ILE A 286 20.88 -20.77 -7.34
C ILE A 286 19.79 -20.97 -6.29
N VAL A 287 18.94 -21.98 -6.50
CA VAL A 287 17.86 -22.37 -5.58
C VAL A 287 18.45 -22.79 -4.23
N VAL A 288 17.95 -22.22 -3.13
CA VAL A 288 18.36 -22.58 -1.76
C VAL A 288 17.27 -23.39 -1.05
N PRO A 289 17.59 -24.14 0.02
CA PRO A 289 16.57 -24.83 0.82
C PRO A 289 15.44 -23.89 1.27
N GLY A 290 14.20 -24.31 1.03
CA GLY A 290 13.00 -23.53 1.33
C GLY A 290 12.50 -22.62 0.21
N ASP A 291 13.17 -22.60 -0.94
CA ASP A 291 12.67 -21.88 -2.12
C ASP A 291 11.51 -22.61 -2.81
N SER A 292 10.60 -21.80 -3.34
CA SER A 292 9.65 -22.17 -4.40
C SER A 292 9.77 -21.16 -5.53
N LEU A 293 9.28 -21.48 -6.74
CA LEU A 293 9.33 -20.53 -7.86
C LEU A 293 8.62 -19.20 -7.52
N SER A 294 7.52 -19.24 -6.78
CA SER A 294 6.79 -18.05 -6.35
C SER A 294 7.55 -17.25 -5.29
N LEU A 295 8.24 -17.92 -4.36
CA LEU A 295 9.10 -17.27 -3.37
C LEU A 295 10.32 -16.62 -4.02
N ILE A 296 10.95 -17.28 -4.99
CA ILE A 296 12.08 -16.70 -5.74
C ILE A 296 11.63 -15.47 -6.53
N ALA A 297 10.49 -15.54 -7.25
CA ALA A 297 9.93 -14.40 -7.94
C ALA A 297 9.67 -13.22 -6.99
N LYS A 298 9.07 -13.49 -5.82
CA LYS A 298 8.86 -12.48 -4.77
C LYS A 298 10.17 -11.90 -4.23
N LYS A 299 11.16 -12.74 -3.92
CA LYS A 299 12.48 -12.33 -3.40
C LYS A 299 13.24 -11.42 -4.36
N LEU A 300 13.09 -11.64 -5.66
CA LEU A 300 13.79 -10.88 -6.70
C LEU A 300 13.11 -9.56 -7.07
N GLY A 301 12.10 -9.13 -6.30
CA GLY A 301 11.46 -7.82 -6.46
C GLY A 301 10.34 -7.79 -7.50
N VAL A 302 9.86 -8.95 -7.96
CA VAL A 302 8.70 -9.05 -8.86
C VAL A 302 7.51 -9.73 -8.18
N ASN A 303 6.33 -9.64 -8.78
CA ASN A 303 5.13 -10.31 -8.28
C ASN A 303 5.34 -11.84 -8.28
N ALA A 304 5.01 -12.50 -7.15
CA ALA A 304 5.09 -13.94 -6.99
C ALA A 304 4.39 -14.71 -8.13
N GLY A 305 3.27 -14.19 -8.65
CA GLY A 305 2.49 -14.74 -9.77
C GLY A 305 3.22 -14.73 -11.12
N ARG A 306 4.35 -14.02 -11.25
CA ARG A 306 5.22 -14.09 -12.43
C ARG A 306 6.12 -15.33 -12.43
N TYR A 307 6.02 -16.19 -11.42
CA TYR A 307 6.77 -17.44 -11.38
C TYR A 307 6.57 -18.29 -12.65
N THR A 308 5.41 -18.17 -13.32
CA THR A 308 5.11 -18.86 -14.58
C THR A 308 6.00 -18.41 -15.73
N GLU A 309 6.42 -17.14 -15.78
CA GLU A 309 7.37 -16.64 -16.79
C GLU A 309 8.78 -17.22 -16.57
N MET A 310 9.23 -17.30 -15.32
CA MET A 310 10.49 -17.98 -14.97
C MET A 310 10.39 -19.49 -15.17
N ALA A 311 9.25 -20.11 -14.83
CA ALA A 311 9.01 -21.53 -15.06
C ALA A 311 9.13 -21.85 -16.54
N ALA A 312 8.47 -21.07 -17.41
CA ALA A 312 8.57 -21.19 -18.86
C ALA A 312 10.02 -20.98 -19.36
N LEU A 313 10.74 -19.98 -18.85
CA LEU A 313 12.13 -19.73 -19.22
C LEU A 313 13.08 -20.89 -18.84
N ASN A 314 12.75 -21.63 -17.80
CA ASN A 314 13.54 -22.77 -17.30
C ASN A 314 12.97 -24.14 -17.73
N GLY A 315 11.93 -24.17 -18.57
CA GLY A 315 11.30 -25.42 -18.99
C GLY A 315 10.62 -26.20 -17.87
N ILE A 316 10.24 -25.52 -16.78
CA ILE A 316 9.62 -26.13 -15.60
C ILE A 316 8.10 -26.12 -15.79
N THR A 317 7.48 -27.29 -15.78
CA THR A 317 6.03 -27.49 -15.92
C THR A 317 5.41 -27.94 -14.60
N HIS A 318 4.08 -27.98 -14.53
CA HIS A 318 3.35 -28.48 -13.36
C HIS A 318 3.85 -29.90 -13.00
N PRO A 319 4.19 -30.20 -11.74
CA PRO A 319 3.82 -29.47 -10.51
C PRO A 319 4.82 -28.39 -10.04
N PHE A 320 5.65 -27.85 -10.93
CA PHE A 320 6.54 -26.71 -10.69
C PHE A 320 7.61 -26.94 -9.61
N ILE A 321 8.15 -28.16 -9.57
CA ILE A 321 9.16 -28.57 -8.59
C ILE A 321 10.52 -27.96 -8.94
N ILE A 322 11.20 -27.46 -7.92
CA ILE A 322 12.61 -27.07 -7.95
C ILE A 322 13.35 -27.71 -6.77
N HIS A 323 14.67 -27.89 -6.93
CA HIS A 323 15.51 -28.51 -5.92
C HIS A 323 16.65 -27.57 -5.48
N PRO A 324 17.03 -27.57 -4.19
CA PRO A 324 18.21 -26.83 -3.74
C PRO A 324 19.46 -27.18 -4.56
N GLY A 325 20.23 -26.17 -4.95
CA GLY A 325 21.40 -26.28 -5.82
C GLY A 325 21.07 -26.17 -7.32
N GLN A 326 19.79 -26.19 -7.72
CA GLN A 326 19.38 -25.96 -9.11
C GLN A 326 19.68 -24.51 -9.53
N VAL A 327 20.19 -24.32 -10.74
CA VAL A 327 20.40 -22.98 -11.32
C VAL A 327 19.20 -22.61 -12.19
N LEU A 328 18.54 -21.50 -11.86
CA LEU A 328 17.43 -20.94 -12.62
C LEU A 328 17.86 -19.69 -13.39
N LYS A 329 17.42 -19.60 -14.64
CA LYS A 329 17.47 -18.40 -15.47
C LYS A 329 16.34 -17.46 -15.08
N ILE A 330 16.68 -16.26 -14.65
CA ILE A 330 15.74 -15.21 -14.25
C ILE A 330 15.73 -14.14 -15.34
N PRO A 331 14.59 -13.74 -15.92
CA PRO A 331 14.55 -12.65 -16.90
C PRO A 331 15.21 -11.37 -16.36
N MET A 332 15.99 -10.65 -17.17
CA MET A 332 16.55 -9.35 -16.76
C MET A 332 15.50 -8.23 -16.62
N THR A 333 14.28 -8.47 -17.09
CA THR A 333 13.12 -7.58 -16.89
C THR A 333 12.49 -7.72 -15.50
N TRP A 334 13.13 -8.49 -14.61
CA TRP A 334 12.79 -8.66 -13.21
C TRP A 334 13.73 -7.87 -12.31
#